data_AF-A0A8T4QKF1-F1
#
_entry.id   AF-A0A8T4QKF1-F1
#
_cell.length_a   1.000
_cell.length_b   1.000
_cell.length_c   1.000
_cell.angle_alpha   90.00
_cell.angle_beta   90.00
_cell.angle_gamma   90.00
#
_symmetry.space_group_name_H-M   'P 1'
#
loop_
_entity.id
_entity.type
_entity.pdbx_description
1 polymer ?
#
loop_
_entity_poly.entity_id
_entity_poly.type
_entity_poly.pdbx_seq_one_letter_code
_entity_poly.pdbx_strand_id
1 'polypeptide(L)'
;MDLREVKKEVQNLPNITELVEKFTVHWLKPIRANTNLPFPFLVTFSSEKKKNFNKKLAILQETLGAIQYGQTIHEKSGLYARFLVELKLAILQGNHSKARTLSRRFLKDDFLNFQNTIKEVKLFKDNIAFLSQQYKEFLELLQQELPLEESVAFLELPHKTYFQQLQKIPSKQNKIMGELGRQFLMIMKEIRT
;
A
#
# COMPACT_ATOMS: atom_id res chain seq x y z
N MET A 1 21.26 -2.25 5.40
CA MET A 1 21.43 -1.83 4.00
C MET A 1 22.17 -0.51 3.97
N ASP A 2 22.95 -0.27 2.91
CA ASP A 2 23.51 1.07 2.70
C ASP A 2 22.43 2.04 2.17
N LEU A 3 22.74 3.34 2.17
CA LEU A 3 21.76 4.35 1.76
C LEU A 3 21.37 4.28 0.28
N ARG A 4 22.26 3.76 -0.58
CA ARG A 4 22.00 3.59 -2.02
C ARG A 4 21.02 2.44 -2.25
N GLU A 5 21.23 1.33 -1.55
CA GLU A 5 20.34 0.18 -1.51
C GLU A 5 18.96 0.58 -1.00
N VAL A 6 18.87 1.33 0.11
CA VAL A 6 17.58 1.82 0.63
C VAL A 6 16.86 2.68 -0.40
N LYS A 7 17.56 3.61 -1.05
CA LYS A 7 16.97 4.44 -2.11
C LYS A 7 16.46 3.61 -3.28
N LYS A 8 17.23 2.60 -3.72
CA LYS A 8 16.85 1.69 -4.80
C LYS A 8 15.61 0.85 -4.43
N GLU A 9 15.56 0.33 -3.22
CA GLU A 9 14.40 -0.43 -2.71
C GLU A 9 13.13 0.44 -2.67
N VAL A 10 13.24 1.70 -2.23
CA VAL A 10 12.11 2.65 -2.26
C VAL A 10 11.62 2.87 -3.68
N GLN A 11 12.52 3.12 -4.64
CA GLN A 11 12.16 3.35 -6.05
C GLN A 11 11.54 2.12 -6.72
N ASN A 12 11.86 0.92 -6.24
CA ASN A 12 11.35 -0.35 -6.76
C ASN A 12 10.04 -0.79 -6.09
N LEU A 13 9.49 -0.01 -5.16
CA LEU A 13 8.19 -0.33 -4.58
C LEU A 13 7.11 -0.22 -5.69
N PRO A 14 6.18 -1.19 -5.77
CA PRO A 14 5.06 -1.11 -6.70
C PRO A 14 4.19 0.13 -6.46
N ASN A 15 3.59 0.66 -7.53
CA ASN A 15 2.60 1.73 -7.42
C ASN A 15 1.31 1.18 -6.80
N ILE A 16 0.95 1.65 -5.61
CA ILE A 16 -0.20 1.14 -4.85
C ILE A 16 -1.50 1.57 -5.52
N THR A 17 -1.58 2.80 -6.00
CA THR A 17 -2.76 3.33 -6.68
C THR A 17 -3.09 2.50 -7.92
N GLU A 18 -2.08 2.23 -8.76
CA GLU A 18 -2.24 1.40 -9.95
C GLU A 18 -2.67 -0.03 -9.60
N LEU A 19 -2.11 -0.63 -8.54
CA LEU A 19 -2.50 -1.96 -8.10
C LEU A 19 -3.95 -2.01 -7.58
N VAL A 20 -4.38 -0.99 -6.84
CA VAL A 20 -5.77 -0.88 -6.36
C VAL A 20 -6.72 -0.69 -7.54
N GLU A 21 -6.36 0.13 -8.52
CA GLU A 21 -7.16 0.34 -9.74
C GLU A 21 -7.29 -0.96 -10.54
N LYS A 22 -6.18 -1.65 -10.82
CA LYS A 22 -6.20 -2.95 -11.51
C LYS A 22 -7.00 -3.99 -10.73
N PHE A 23 -6.81 -4.07 -9.41
CA PHE A 23 -7.62 -4.94 -8.58
C PHE A 23 -9.10 -4.60 -8.69
N THR A 24 -9.48 -3.32 -8.58
CA THR A 24 -10.86 -2.85 -8.71
C THR A 24 -11.47 -3.19 -10.08
N VAL A 25 -10.70 -3.00 -11.16
CA VAL A 25 -11.15 -3.28 -12.53
C VAL A 25 -11.37 -4.78 -12.75
N HIS A 26 -10.46 -5.63 -12.27
CA HIS A 26 -10.53 -7.08 -12.51
C HIS A 26 -11.36 -7.85 -11.46
N TRP A 27 -11.67 -7.22 -10.33
CA TRP A 27 -12.44 -7.82 -9.24
C TRP A 27 -13.80 -7.18 -9.07
N LEU A 28 -13.85 -5.87 -8.77
CA LEU A 28 -15.09 -5.21 -8.36
C LEU A 28 -16.02 -4.91 -9.54
N LYS A 29 -15.49 -4.42 -10.67
CA LYS A 29 -16.32 -4.05 -11.82
C LYS A 29 -17.13 -5.22 -12.41
N PRO A 30 -16.55 -6.42 -12.60
CA PRO A 30 -17.29 -7.53 -13.16
C PRO A 30 -18.43 -8.02 -12.25
N ILE A 31 -18.32 -7.75 -10.95
CA ILE A 31 -19.23 -8.27 -9.91
C ILE A 31 -20.34 -7.26 -9.55
N ARG A 32 -20.21 -6.00 -9.99
CA ARG A 32 -21.22 -4.96 -9.73
C ARG A 32 -22.46 -5.17 -10.58
N ALA A 33 -23.62 -5.17 -9.91
CA ALA A 33 -24.95 -5.42 -10.51
C ALA A 33 -25.29 -4.60 -11.76
N ASN A 34 -24.74 -3.39 -11.91
CA ASN A 34 -25.03 -2.49 -13.04
C ASN A 34 -24.05 -2.64 -14.22
N THR A 35 -23.00 -3.45 -14.08
CA THR A 35 -21.97 -3.72 -15.11
C THR A 35 -21.87 -5.21 -15.45
N ASN A 36 -22.91 -5.99 -15.12
CA ASN A 36 -23.07 -7.46 -15.24
C ASN A 36 -22.95 -8.06 -16.67
N LEU A 37 -22.20 -7.45 -17.58
CA LEU A 37 -22.02 -7.95 -18.94
C LEU A 37 -21.34 -9.34 -19.05
N PRO A 38 -20.46 -9.81 -18.13
CA PRO A 38 -19.83 -11.11 -18.27
C PRO A 38 -20.36 -12.24 -17.36
N PHE A 39 -21.24 -11.98 -16.38
CA PHE A 39 -21.57 -12.95 -15.32
C PHE A 39 -23.09 -13.13 -15.11
N PRO A 40 -23.74 -14.01 -15.91
CA PRO A 40 -25.18 -14.24 -15.87
C PRO A 40 -25.72 -14.69 -14.49
N PHE A 41 -24.93 -15.42 -13.70
CA PHE A 41 -25.33 -15.92 -12.38
C PHE A 41 -25.62 -14.80 -11.36
N LEU A 42 -25.03 -13.61 -11.49
CA LEU A 42 -25.35 -12.49 -10.58
C LEU A 42 -26.79 -11.99 -10.75
N VAL A 43 -27.42 -12.28 -11.89
CA VAL A 43 -28.81 -11.94 -12.17
C VAL A 43 -29.77 -12.82 -11.37
N THR A 44 -29.41 -14.09 -11.11
CA THR A 44 -30.28 -15.07 -10.44
C THR A 44 -30.32 -14.93 -8.92
N PHE A 45 -29.46 -14.10 -8.32
CA PHE A 45 -29.48 -13.87 -6.87
C PHE A 45 -30.81 -13.25 -6.41
N SER A 46 -31.30 -13.72 -5.25
CA SER A 46 -32.46 -13.13 -4.59
C SER A 46 -32.20 -11.67 -4.16
N SER A 47 -33.28 -10.89 -3.99
CA SER A 47 -33.18 -9.47 -3.59
C SER A 47 -32.41 -9.28 -2.27
N GLU A 48 -32.61 -10.16 -1.31
CA GLU A 48 -31.92 -10.13 -0.02
C GLU A 48 -30.42 -10.42 -0.16
N LYS A 49 -30.05 -11.43 -0.94
CA LYS A 49 -28.65 -11.76 -1.23
C LYS A 49 -27.95 -10.62 -1.96
N LYS A 50 -28.59 -10.03 -2.98
CA LYS A 50 -28.08 -8.84 -3.69
C LYS A 50 -27.82 -7.68 -2.74
N LYS A 51 -28.72 -7.43 -1.78
CA LYS A 51 -28.54 -6.39 -0.76
C LYS A 51 -27.34 -6.66 0.15
N ASN A 52 -27.17 -7.90 0.63
CA ASN A 52 -26.01 -8.29 1.43
C ASN A 52 -24.70 -8.14 0.65
N PHE A 53 -24.70 -8.60 -0.60
CA PHE A 53 -23.56 -8.55 -1.50
C PHE A 53 -23.11 -7.11 -1.80
N ASN A 54 -24.07 -6.22 -2.09
CA ASN A 54 -23.80 -4.80 -2.30
C ASN A 54 -23.26 -4.10 -1.04
N LYS A 55 -23.72 -4.48 0.16
CA LYS A 55 -23.17 -3.97 1.42
C LYS A 55 -21.69 -4.36 1.57
N LYS A 56 -21.34 -5.62 1.33
CA LYS A 56 -19.95 -6.09 1.38
C LYS A 56 -19.07 -5.40 0.32
N LEU A 57 -19.59 -5.22 -0.90
CA LEU A 57 -18.90 -4.47 -1.95
C LEU A 57 -18.62 -3.00 -1.56
N ALA A 58 -19.55 -2.36 -0.86
CA ALA A 58 -19.38 -0.98 -0.39
C ALA A 58 -18.26 -0.88 0.65
N ILE A 59 -18.25 -1.78 1.65
CA ILE A 59 -17.20 -1.87 2.67
C ILE A 59 -15.83 -2.12 2.01
N LEU A 60 -15.79 -2.99 1.00
CA LEU A 60 -14.56 -3.30 0.28
C LEU A 60 -14.04 -2.06 -0.48
N GLN A 61 -14.92 -1.28 -1.10
CA GLN A 61 -14.54 -0.05 -1.80
C GLN A 61 -14.00 1.03 -0.87
N GLU A 62 -14.64 1.22 0.29
CA GLU A 62 -14.15 2.12 1.32
C GLU A 62 -12.75 1.71 1.79
N THR A 63 -12.55 0.41 2.04
CA THR A 63 -11.25 -0.16 2.42
C THR A 63 -10.19 0.08 1.34
N LEU A 64 -10.53 -0.09 0.07
CA LEU A 64 -9.61 0.17 -1.04
C LEU A 64 -9.23 1.66 -1.13
N GLY A 65 -10.17 2.57 -0.88
CA GLY A 65 -9.88 4.00 -0.77
C GLY A 65 -8.87 4.30 0.34
N ALA A 66 -9.03 3.69 1.52
CA ALA A 66 -8.07 3.81 2.62
C ALA A 66 -6.69 3.22 2.27
N ILE A 67 -6.64 2.14 1.48
CA ILE A 67 -5.39 1.51 1.01
C ILE A 67 -4.65 2.40 0.00
N GLN A 68 -5.36 3.15 -0.85
CA GLN A 68 -4.71 4.09 -1.79
C GLN A 68 -3.84 5.13 -1.08
N TYR A 69 -4.20 5.52 0.15
CA TYR A 69 -3.37 6.40 0.98
C TYR A 69 -1.97 5.83 1.27
N GLY A 70 -1.79 4.51 1.17
CA GLY A 70 -0.49 3.86 1.25
C GLY A 70 0.51 4.38 0.21
N GLN A 71 0.05 4.96 -0.91
CA GLN A 71 0.90 5.61 -1.90
C GLN A 71 1.62 6.84 -1.31
N THR A 72 0.96 7.61 -0.45
CA THR A 72 1.57 8.74 0.27
C THR A 72 2.75 8.28 1.14
N ILE A 73 2.64 7.09 1.75
CA ILE A 73 3.72 6.50 2.57
C ILE A 73 4.94 6.19 1.69
N HIS A 74 4.71 5.67 0.47
CA HIS A 74 5.77 5.46 -0.51
C HIS A 74 6.46 6.79 -0.84
N GLU A 75 5.70 7.82 -1.18
CA GLU A 75 6.23 9.14 -1.55
C GLU A 75 7.06 9.76 -0.42
N LYS A 76 6.56 9.69 0.83
CA LYS A 76 7.31 10.08 2.03
C LYS A 76 8.62 9.30 2.16
N SER A 77 8.58 7.98 1.96
CA SER A 77 9.80 7.14 1.96
C SER A 77 10.83 7.59 0.91
N GLY A 78 10.36 7.99 -0.27
CA GLY A 78 11.21 8.54 -1.34
C GLY A 78 11.81 9.89 -0.99
N LEU A 79 11.07 10.74 -0.28
CA LEU A 79 11.56 12.01 0.25
C LEU A 79 12.59 11.79 1.37
N TYR A 80 12.34 10.87 2.30
CA TYR A 80 13.31 10.49 3.34
C TYR A 80 14.62 10.00 2.73
N ALA A 81 14.57 9.08 1.76
CA ALA A 81 15.77 8.55 1.12
C ALA A 81 16.58 9.67 0.43
N ARG A 82 15.92 10.57 -0.30
CA ARG A 82 16.58 11.72 -0.95
C ARG A 82 17.22 12.65 0.08
N PHE A 83 16.48 13.00 1.12
CA PHE A 83 16.95 13.86 2.18
C PHE A 83 18.22 13.30 2.86
N LEU A 84 18.21 12.02 3.22
CA LEU A 84 19.36 11.37 3.85
C LEU A 84 20.59 11.37 2.94
N VAL A 85 20.39 11.21 1.63
CA VAL A 85 21.50 11.28 0.66
C VAL A 85 22.10 12.68 0.62
N GLU A 86 21.27 13.72 0.54
CA GLU A 86 21.75 15.10 0.56
C GLU A 86 22.48 15.44 1.86
N LEU A 87 21.95 14.95 2.99
CA LEU A 87 22.56 15.16 4.30
C LEU A 87 23.94 14.49 4.38
N LYS A 88 24.04 13.23 3.93
CA LYS A 88 25.32 12.50 3.90
C LYS A 88 26.33 13.16 2.97
N LEU A 89 25.90 13.63 1.80
CA LEU A 89 26.77 14.35 0.86
C LEU A 89 27.29 15.66 1.46
N ALA A 90 26.44 16.43 2.14
CA ALA A 90 26.85 17.68 2.79
C ALA A 90 27.94 17.44 3.86
N ILE A 91 27.82 16.35 4.63
CA ILE A 91 28.82 15.95 5.63
C ILE A 91 30.14 15.55 4.94
N LEU A 92 30.09 14.71 3.91
CA LEU A 92 31.28 14.26 3.18
C LEU A 92 32.03 15.41 2.51
N GLN A 93 31.33 16.47 2.10
CA GLN A 93 31.91 17.69 1.54
C GLN A 93 32.45 18.66 2.61
N GLY A 94 32.36 18.32 3.89
CA GLY A 94 32.74 19.20 5.00
C GLY A 94 31.82 20.43 5.18
N ASN A 95 30.66 20.46 4.51
CA ASN A 95 29.72 21.59 4.60
C ASN A 95 28.77 21.42 5.79
N HIS A 96 29.31 21.59 6.99
CA HIS A 96 28.57 21.43 8.24
C HIS A 96 27.42 22.43 8.40
N SER A 97 27.53 23.64 7.82
CA SER A 97 26.47 24.65 7.83
C SER A 97 25.24 24.16 7.06
N LYS A 98 25.45 23.63 5.84
CA LYS A 98 24.39 23.02 5.03
C LYS A 98 23.79 21.80 5.73
N ALA A 99 24.62 20.92 6.29
CA ALA A 99 24.14 19.73 7.01
C ALA A 99 23.23 20.09 8.21
N ARG A 100 23.63 21.09 9.02
CA ARG A 100 22.80 21.59 10.13
C ARG A 100 21.49 22.21 9.65
N THR A 101 21.53 22.96 8.56
CA THR A 101 20.33 23.59 7.96
C THR A 101 19.36 22.53 7.47
N LEU A 102 19.85 21.54 6.73
CA LEU A 102 19.07 20.40 6.24
C LEU A 102 18.44 19.62 7.41
N SER A 103 19.24 19.28 8.42
CA SER A 103 18.77 18.58 9.62
C SER A 103 17.65 19.35 10.35
N ARG A 104 17.82 20.66 10.54
CA ARG A 104 16.80 21.51 11.19
C ARG A 104 15.52 21.60 10.37
N ARG A 105 15.63 21.75 9.05
CA ARG A 105 14.46 21.79 8.15
C ARG A 105 13.67 20.50 8.24
N PHE A 106 14.37 19.37 8.21
CA PHE A 106 13.75 18.06 8.28
C PHE A 106 13.07 17.78 9.62
N LEU A 107 13.71 18.13 10.74
CA LEU A 107 13.13 17.94 12.07
C LEU A 107 11.90 18.83 12.34
N LYS A 108 11.76 19.93 11.60
CA LYS A 108 10.62 20.86 11.70
C LYS A 108 9.57 20.63 10.62
N ASP A 109 9.75 19.63 9.75
CA ASP A 109 8.81 19.33 8.70
C ASP A 109 7.70 18.43 9.25
N ASP A 110 6.51 19.00 9.46
CA ASP A 110 5.35 18.29 9.99
C ASP A 110 4.86 17.17 9.05
N PHE A 111 5.07 17.32 7.74
CA PHE A 111 4.70 16.32 6.75
C PHE A 111 5.70 15.15 6.75
N LEU A 112 6.99 15.44 6.87
CA LEU A 112 8.09 14.46 6.92
C LEU A 112 8.44 14.02 8.35
N ASN A 113 7.42 13.61 9.10
CA ASN A 113 7.59 13.05 10.43
C ASN A 113 7.70 11.52 10.41
N PHE A 114 8.89 10.99 10.74
CA PHE A 114 9.16 9.55 10.81
C PHE A 114 8.21 8.80 11.74
N GLN A 115 7.89 9.34 12.91
CA GLN A 115 7.01 8.68 13.88
C GLN A 115 5.58 8.55 13.34
N ASN A 116 5.08 9.62 12.70
CA ASN A 116 3.77 9.60 12.06
C ASN A 116 3.76 8.60 10.89
N THR A 117 4.81 8.60 10.07
CA THR A 117 4.89 7.67 8.93
C THR A 117 4.94 6.21 9.41
N ILE A 118 5.62 5.91 10.51
CA ILE A 118 5.62 4.55 11.09
C ILE A 118 4.20 4.14 11.54
N LYS A 119 3.44 5.05 12.15
CA LYS A 119 2.03 4.79 12.51
C LYS A 119 1.17 4.58 11.27
N GLU A 120 1.37 5.37 10.22
CA GLU A 120 0.69 5.23 8.92
C GLU A 120 0.98 3.86 8.28
N VAL A 121 2.23 3.37 8.32
CA VAL A 121 2.60 2.03 7.82
C VAL A 121 1.86 0.93 8.58
N LYS A 122 1.71 1.08 9.91
CA LYS A 122 0.95 0.13 10.72
C LYS A 122 -0.53 0.14 10.33
N LEU A 123 -1.15 1.32 10.25
CA LEU A 123 -2.54 1.45 9.81
C LEU A 123 -2.76 0.86 8.41
N PHE A 124 -1.82 1.11 7.49
CA PHE A 124 -1.85 0.54 6.14
C PHE A 124 -1.81 -1.00 6.16
N LYS A 125 -0.96 -1.58 7.00
CA LYS A 125 -0.90 -3.04 7.21
C LYS A 125 -2.23 -3.58 7.73
N ASP A 126 -2.84 -2.89 8.70
CA ASP A 126 -4.11 -3.29 9.31
C ASP A 126 -5.25 -3.22 8.26
N ASN A 127 -5.28 -2.18 7.42
CA ASN A 127 -6.24 -2.05 6.31
C ASN A 127 -6.08 -3.18 5.28
N ILE A 128 -4.84 -3.58 4.95
CA ILE A 128 -4.58 -4.71 4.04
C ILE A 128 -5.01 -6.04 4.66
N ALA A 129 -4.82 -6.23 5.97
CA ALA A 129 -5.31 -7.42 6.67
C ALA A 129 -6.84 -7.47 6.67
N PHE A 130 -7.51 -6.33 6.90
CA PHE A 130 -8.96 -6.22 6.83
C PHE A 130 -9.48 -6.52 5.41
N LEU A 131 -8.87 -5.93 4.37
CA LEU A 131 -9.18 -6.26 2.97
C LEU A 131 -9.02 -7.77 2.71
N SER A 132 -7.99 -8.39 3.29
CA SER A 132 -7.74 -9.82 3.10
C SER A 132 -8.82 -10.69 3.72
N GLN A 133 -9.33 -10.31 4.88
CA GLN A 133 -10.47 -10.97 5.49
C GLN A 133 -11.73 -10.79 4.62
N GLN A 134 -12.04 -9.55 4.22
CA GLN A 134 -13.21 -9.27 3.39
C GLN A 134 -13.17 -10.00 2.04
N TYR A 135 -11.99 -10.09 1.42
CA TYR A 135 -11.80 -10.81 0.16
C TYR A 135 -12.07 -12.32 0.32
N LYS A 136 -11.62 -12.94 1.42
CA LYS A 136 -11.90 -14.36 1.71
C LYS A 136 -13.38 -14.62 1.95
N GLU A 137 -14.00 -13.83 2.83
CA GLU A 137 -15.43 -13.95 3.11
C GLU A 137 -16.27 -13.79 1.83
N PHE A 138 -15.87 -12.89 0.95
CA PHE A 138 -16.56 -12.66 -0.30
C PHE A 138 -16.38 -13.81 -1.29
N LEU A 139 -15.17 -14.38 -1.37
CA LEU A 139 -14.90 -15.59 -2.15
C LEU A 139 -15.71 -16.79 -1.67
N GLU A 140 -15.80 -17.01 -0.35
CA GLU A 140 -16.58 -18.10 0.24
C GLU A 140 -18.07 -17.97 -0.11
N LEU A 141 -18.62 -16.75 -0.01
CA LEU A 141 -20.01 -16.48 -0.42
C LEU A 141 -20.24 -16.71 -1.91
N LEU A 142 -19.28 -16.31 -2.76
CA LEU A 142 -19.36 -16.57 -4.20
C LEU A 142 -19.31 -18.07 -4.50
N GLN A 143 -18.42 -18.81 -3.86
CA GLN A 143 -18.27 -20.26 -4.07
C GLN A 143 -19.49 -21.07 -3.66
N GLN A 144 -20.25 -20.63 -2.65
CA GLN A 144 -21.49 -21.29 -2.24
C GLN A 144 -22.61 -21.19 -3.29
N GLU A 145 -22.55 -20.18 -4.15
CA GLU A 145 -23.64 -19.83 -5.07
C GLU A 145 -23.27 -20.02 -6.55
N LEU A 146 -21.98 -20.18 -6.84
CA LEU A 146 -21.45 -20.33 -8.20
C LEU A 146 -21.44 -21.79 -8.65
N PRO A 147 -21.87 -22.08 -9.89
CA PRO A 147 -21.52 -23.31 -10.58
C PRO A 147 -19.99 -23.50 -10.61
N LEU A 148 -19.54 -24.75 -10.56
CA LEU A 148 -18.12 -25.08 -10.42
C LEU A 148 -17.29 -24.49 -11.58
N GLU A 149 -17.81 -24.54 -12.82
CA GLU A 149 -17.10 -24.03 -14.01
C GLU A 149 -16.89 -22.52 -13.95
N GLU A 150 -17.91 -21.78 -13.50
CA GLU A 150 -17.85 -20.32 -13.34
C GLU A 150 -16.95 -19.92 -12.16
N SER A 151 -16.93 -20.73 -11.10
CA SER A 151 -16.02 -20.55 -9.97
C SER A 151 -14.55 -20.67 -10.39
N VAL A 152 -14.22 -21.67 -11.22
CA VAL A 152 -12.86 -21.85 -11.74
C VAL A 152 -12.45 -20.68 -12.64
N ALA A 153 -13.30 -20.32 -13.62
CA ALA A 153 -13.03 -19.21 -14.52
C ALA A 153 -12.82 -17.88 -13.76
N PHE A 154 -13.59 -17.67 -12.69
CA PHE A 154 -13.48 -16.50 -11.85
C PHE A 154 -12.20 -16.50 -10.99
N LEU A 155 -11.77 -17.65 -10.47
CA LEU A 155 -10.51 -17.80 -9.71
C LEU A 155 -9.26 -17.64 -10.57
N GLU A 156 -9.35 -17.87 -11.87
CA GLU A 156 -8.26 -17.69 -12.85
C GLU A 156 -8.02 -16.22 -13.22
N LEU A 157 -8.94 -15.31 -12.86
CA LEU A 157 -8.80 -13.89 -13.14
C LEU A 157 -7.56 -13.28 -12.43
N PRO A 158 -6.93 -12.25 -13.03
CA PRO A 158 -5.65 -11.70 -12.56
C PRO A 158 -5.75 -10.93 -11.23
N HIS A 159 -6.96 -10.72 -10.69
CA HIS A 159 -7.18 -9.98 -9.44
C HIS A 159 -6.39 -10.57 -8.25
N LYS A 160 -6.21 -11.90 -8.20
CA LYS A 160 -5.45 -12.58 -7.15
C LYS A 160 -3.98 -12.16 -7.16
N THR A 161 -3.40 -11.97 -8.34
CA THR A 161 -2.03 -11.51 -8.50
C THR A 161 -1.85 -10.09 -7.96
N TYR A 162 -2.76 -9.16 -8.31
CA TYR A 162 -2.72 -7.78 -7.80
C TYR A 162 -2.92 -7.73 -6.29
N PHE A 163 -3.84 -8.54 -5.76
CA PHE A 163 -4.10 -8.66 -4.34
C PHE A 163 -2.88 -9.20 -3.57
N GLN A 164 -2.23 -10.26 -4.06
CA GLN A 164 -1.00 -10.78 -3.47
C GLN A 164 0.15 -9.78 -3.49
N GLN A 165 0.23 -8.93 -4.52
CA GLN A 165 1.20 -7.84 -4.56
C GLN A 165 0.91 -6.80 -3.48
N LEU A 166 -0.35 -6.36 -3.36
CA LEU A 166 -0.78 -5.44 -2.30
C LEU A 166 -0.44 -5.98 -0.90
N GLN A 167 -0.66 -7.28 -0.64
CA GLN A 167 -0.33 -7.92 0.64
C GLN A 167 1.16 -7.88 0.99
N LYS A 168 2.06 -7.84 0.01
CA LYS A 168 3.52 -7.82 0.23
C LYS A 168 4.06 -6.43 0.54
N ILE A 169 3.35 -5.37 0.13
CA ILE A 169 3.83 -3.99 0.23
C ILE A 169 4.02 -3.51 1.68
N PRO A 170 3.08 -3.72 2.63
CA PRO A 170 3.26 -3.26 4.00
C PRO A 170 4.55 -3.78 4.65
N SER A 171 4.87 -5.06 4.42
CA SER A 171 6.11 -5.66 4.94
C SER A 171 7.36 -5.01 4.35
N LYS A 172 7.35 -4.71 3.04
CA LYS A 172 8.46 -3.99 2.38
C LYS A 172 8.59 -2.56 2.90
N GLN A 173 7.49 -1.82 3.01
CA GLN A 173 7.49 -0.45 3.55
C GLN A 173 7.98 -0.43 5.00
N ASN A 174 7.55 -1.37 5.85
CA ASN A 174 8.01 -1.46 7.23
C ASN A 174 9.53 -1.70 7.31
N LYS A 175 10.08 -2.60 6.47
CA LYS A 175 11.53 -2.84 6.39
C LYS A 175 12.27 -1.57 5.96
N ILE A 176 11.81 -0.92 4.89
CA ILE A 176 12.39 0.32 4.35
C ILE A 176 12.39 1.41 5.42
N MET A 177 11.28 1.62 6.12
CA MET A 177 11.17 2.63 7.17
C MET A 177 12.12 2.36 8.34
N GLY A 178 12.29 1.10 8.73
CA GLY A 178 13.29 0.71 9.73
C GLY A 178 14.72 1.06 9.31
N GLU A 179 15.10 0.77 8.06
CA GLU A 179 16.42 1.10 7.52
C GLU A 179 16.62 2.61 7.35
N LEU A 180 15.62 3.36 6.86
CA LEU A 180 15.66 4.82 6.77
C LEU A 180 15.88 5.46 8.15
N GLY A 181 15.15 4.98 9.17
CA GLY A 181 15.32 5.44 10.55
C GLY A 181 16.72 5.15 11.10
N ARG A 182 17.27 3.96 10.83
CA ARG A 182 18.63 3.59 11.21
C ARG A 182 19.67 4.51 10.55
N GLN A 183 19.55 4.74 9.25
CA GLN A 183 20.45 5.62 8.49
C GLN A 183 20.39 7.06 9.00
N PHE A 184 19.19 7.57 9.29
CA PHE A 184 19.01 8.88 9.90
C PHE A 184 19.77 8.99 11.23
N LEU A 185 19.59 8.04 12.14
CA LEU A 185 20.27 8.04 13.45
C LEU A 185 21.80 7.98 13.31
N MET A 186 22.32 7.19 12.37
CA MET A 186 23.76 7.12 12.10
C MET A 186 24.31 8.46 11.63
N ILE A 187 23.66 9.09 10.64
CA ILE A 187 24.08 10.40 10.11
C ILE A 187 24.00 11.48 11.19
N MET A 188 22.95 11.48 12.01
CA MET A 188 22.79 12.45 13.09
C MET A 188 23.85 12.33 14.18
N LYS A 189 24.38 11.12 14.44
CA LYS A 189 25.52 10.92 15.34
C LYS A 189 26.78 11.57 14.77
N GLU A 190 27.05 11.37 13.48
CA GLU A 190 28.21 11.98 12.80
C GLU A 190 28.17 13.51 12.85
N ILE A 191 27.00 14.15 12.69
CA ILE A 191 26.87 15.63 12.75
C ILE A 191 27.20 16.21 14.14
N ARG A 192 27.00 15.42 15.20
CA ARG A 192 27.25 15.84 16.59
C ARG A 192 28.69 15.62 17.04
N THR A 193 29.47 14.84 16.28
CA THR A 193 30.89 14.57 16.53
C THR A 193 31.72 15.63 15.81
#